data_AF-A0A4R3L9T4-F1
#
_entry.id   AF-A0A4R3L9T4-F1
#
_cell.length_a   1.000
_cell.length_b   1.000
_cell.length_c   1.000
_cell.angle_alpha   90.00
_cell.angle_beta   90.00
_cell.angle_gamma   90.00
#
_symmetry.space_group_name_H-M   'P 1'
#
loop_
_entity.id
_entity.type
_entity.pdbx_description
1 polymer ?
#
loop_
_entity_poly.entity_id
_entity_poly.type
_entity_poly.pdbx_seq_one_letter_code
_entity_poly.pdbx_strand_id
1 'polypeptide(L)'
;MEDQSRPTGLVKTNEKAVFFPDQQFVERATFLKKAFGNNPRNYCTLDRKNEESRNKEILKNYPPKEGYDIVQWPMAICKEGGSNAYVEYILSSINKDAEEWLENELSKYPDGKKLFFNLGIPPKLNNIVEKEEE
;
A
#
# COMPACT_ATOMS: atom_id res chain seq x y z
N MET A 1 30.42 -11.91 -8.57
CA MET A 1 30.53 -10.45 -8.69
C MET A 1 29.30 -9.99 -9.44
N GLU A 2 28.57 -9.04 -8.85
CA GLU A 2 27.16 -8.77 -9.12
C GLU A 2 26.82 -8.48 -10.60
N ASP A 3 25.77 -9.14 -11.11
CA ASP A 3 25.09 -8.69 -12.33
C ASP A 3 24.08 -7.59 -11.96
N GLN A 4 24.50 -6.35 -12.21
CA GLN A 4 23.75 -5.12 -12.01
C GLN A 4 22.82 -4.83 -13.20
N SER A 5 21.87 -5.73 -13.45
CA SER A 5 20.89 -5.55 -14.53
C SER A 5 19.47 -5.68 -14.01
N ARG A 6 18.97 -4.67 -13.27
CA ARG A 6 17.53 -4.46 -13.12
C ARG A 6 17.12 -3.30 -14.03
N PRO A 7 16.50 -3.57 -15.20
CA PRO A 7 15.86 -2.53 -15.97
C PRO A 7 14.67 -2.01 -15.16
N THR A 8 14.69 -0.70 -14.90
CA THR A 8 13.59 0.10 -14.39
C THR A 8 12.37 -0.06 -15.31
N GLY A 9 11.23 -0.48 -14.75
CA GLY A 9 9.91 -0.21 -15.35
C GLY A 9 9.09 -1.38 -15.91
N LEU A 10 9.45 -2.65 -15.68
CA LEU A 10 8.61 -3.79 -16.10
C LEU A 10 7.82 -4.34 -14.90
N VAL A 11 6.54 -3.97 -14.80
CA VAL A 11 5.58 -4.64 -13.91
C VAL A 11 4.94 -5.78 -14.70
N LYS A 12 5.10 -7.03 -14.24
CA LYS A 12 4.41 -8.18 -14.84
C LYS A 12 2.89 -7.94 -14.79
N THR A 13 2.24 -8.02 -15.94
CA THR A 13 0.82 -7.68 -16.19
C THR A 13 -0.19 -8.55 -15.43
N ASN A 14 0.25 -9.68 -14.88
CA ASN A 14 -0.59 -10.60 -14.10
C ASN A 14 -0.79 -10.17 -12.63
N GLU A 15 0.02 -9.23 -12.12
CA GLU A 15 -0.10 -8.67 -10.78
C GLU A 15 -0.86 -7.35 -10.83
N LYS A 16 -1.98 -7.24 -10.10
CA LYS A 16 -2.73 -5.97 -10.04
C LYS A 16 -1.96 -4.98 -9.18
N ALA A 17 -1.34 -4.01 -9.85
CA ALA A 17 -0.60 -2.94 -9.21
C ALA A 17 -1.50 -1.74 -8.89
N VAL A 18 -1.34 -1.19 -7.69
CA VAL A 18 -1.89 0.10 -7.26
C VAL A 18 -0.74 1.11 -7.26
N PHE A 19 -0.93 2.23 -7.94
CA PHE A 19 0.04 3.32 -8.00
C PHE A 19 -0.45 4.47 -7.14
N PHE A 20 0.09 4.57 -5.93
CA PHE A 20 -0.25 5.62 -4.98
C PHE A 20 0.38 6.95 -5.43
N PRO A 21 -0.41 8.03 -5.60
CA PRO A 21 0.06 9.29 -6.18
C PRO A 21 0.92 10.08 -5.18
N ASP A 22 2.20 9.77 -5.17
CA ASP A 22 3.14 10.20 -4.12
C ASP A 22 3.44 11.70 -4.10
N GLN A 23 3.31 12.38 -5.24
CA GLN A 23 3.42 13.83 -5.35
C GLN A 23 2.19 14.56 -4.80
N GLN A 24 1.02 13.91 -4.81
CA GLN A 24 -0.23 14.51 -4.33
C GLN A 24 -0.37 14.35 -2.81
N PHE A 25 0.05 13.21 -2.27
CA PHE A 25 -0.09 12.85 -0.86
C PHE A 25 1.28 12.62 -0.21
N VAL A 26 2.06 13.69 -0.08
CA VAL A 26 3.51 13.63 0.25
C VAL A 26 3.77 12.98 1.62
N GLU A 27 3.01 13.34 2.65
CA GLU A 27 3.16 12.82 4.01
C GLU A 27 2.82 11.32 4.06
N ARG A 28 1.72 10.92 3.41
CA ARG A 28 1.31 9.52 3.32
C ARG A 28 2.29 8.69 2.49
N ALA A 29 2.83 9.26 1.42
CA ALA A 29 3.88 8.61 0.63
C ALA A 29 5.18 8.46 1.41
N THR A 30 5.56 9.47 2.20
CA THR A 30 6.74 9.40 3.09
C THR A 30 6.59 8.27 4.10
N PHE A 31 5.41 8.14 4.70
CA PHE A 31 5.07 6.99 5.54
C PHE A 31 5.24 5.65 4.79
N LEU A 32 4.65 5.51 3.59
CA LEU A 32 4.75 4.27 2.81
C LEU A 32 6.21 3.94 2.42
N LYS A 33 7.02 4.95 2.06
CA LYS A 33 8.46 4.77 1.77
C LYS A 33 9.19 4.15 2.96
N LYS A 34 8.96 4.66 4.17
CA LYS A 34 9.55 4.10 5.39
C LYS A 34 9.03 2.69 5.68
N ALA A 35 7.72 2.48 5.55
CA ALA A 35 7.09 1.18 5.80
C ALA A 35 7.64 0.10 4.86
N PHE A 36 7.81 0.40 3.57
CA PHE A 36 8.38 -0.53 2.59
C PHE A 36 9.87 -0.79 2.83
N GLY A 37 10.61 0.18 3.38
CA GLY A 37 12.00 -0.01 3.79
C GLY A 37 12.15 -0.94 5.00
N ASN A 38 11.20 -0.87 5.95
CA ASN A 38 11.20 -1.70 7.16
C ASN A 38 10.53 -3.07 6.95
N ASN A 39 9.71 -3.23 5.92
CA ASN A 39 9.00 -4.47 5.61
C ASN A 39 8.95 -4.67 4.09
N PRO A 40 9.60 -5.73 3.53
CA PRO A 40 9.64 -5.95 2.09
C PRO A 40 8.26 -6.29 1.46
N ARG A 41 7.20 -6.40 2.27
CA ARG A 41 5.83 -6.62 1.79
C ARG A 41 5.18 -5.30 1.38
N ASN A 42 5.33 -4.96 0.11
CA ASN A 42 4.59 -3.87 -0.55
C ASN A 42 3.25 -4.34 -1.13
N TYR A 43 2.60 -5.34 -0.55
CA TYR A 43 1.31 -5.84 -1.03
C TYR A 43 0.26 -5.90 0.06
N CYS A 44 -1.00 -5.83 -0.36
CA CYS A 44 -2.18 -5.92 0.48
C CYS A 44 -3.11 -6.99 -0.10
N THR A 45 -3.42 -8.03 0.69
CA THR A 45 -4.50 -8.95 0.33
C THR A 45 -5.79 -8.47 1.01
N LEU A 46 -6.76 -7.98 0.24
CA LEU A 46 -7.98 -7.39 0.81
C LEU A 46 -8.77 -8.39 1.65
N ASP A 47 -9.20 -7.97 2.83
CA ASP A 47 -9.93 -8.75 3.82
C ASP A 47 -10.62 -7.81 4.81
N ARG A 48 -11.65 -7.10 4.32
CA ARG A 48 -12.32 -6.03 5.06
C ARG A 48 -13.05 -6.52 6.30
N LYS A 49 -13.56 -7.75 6.29
CA LYS A 49 -14.26 -8.35 7.43
C LYS A 49 -13.46 -8.38 8.74
N ASN A 50 -12.12 -8.37 8.65
CA ASN A 50 -11.21 -8.48 9.80
C ASN A 50 -10.53 -7.15 10.14
N GLU A 51 -10.92 -6.06 9.49
CA GLU A 51 -10.36 -4.72 9.70
C GLU A 51 -10.47 -4.27 11.16
N GLU A 52 -11.65 -4.38 11.75
CA GLU A 52 -11.90 -3.93 13.12
C GLU A 52 -10.99 -4.66 14.13
N SER A 53 -10.79 -5.96 13.96
CA SER A 53 -9.89 -6.75 14.82
C SER A 53 -8.45 -6.27 14.70
N ARG A 54 -7.97 -5.99 13.48
CA ARG A 54 -6.61 -5.49 13.24
C ARG A 54 -6.41 -4.08 13.79
N ASN A 55 -7.41 -3.20 13.67
CA ASN A 55 -7.39 -1.88 14.32
C ASN A 55 -7.30 -2.01 15.85
N LYS A 56 -8.07 -2.92 16.46
CA LYS A 56 -7.99 -3.20 17.91
C LYS A 56 -6.61 -3.69 18.34
N GLU A 57 -5.91 -4.46 17.50
CA GLU A 57 -4.53 -4.88 17.79
C GLU A 57 -3.56 -3.70 17.85
N ILE A 58 -3.66 -2.76 16.90
CA ILE A 58 -2.83 -1.56 16.87
C ILE A 58 -3.06 -0.69 18.12
N LEU A 59 -4.33 -0.49 18.49
CA LEU A 59 -4.72 0.37 19.61
C LEU A 59 -4.15 -0.09 20.97
N LYS A 60 -3.70 -1.34 21.10
CA LYS A 60 -3.04 -1.83 22.32
C LYS A 60 -1.71 -1.14 22.59
N ASN A 61 -0.98 -0.76 21.54
CA ASN A 61 0.36 -0.17 21.63
C ASN A 61 0.39 1.30 21.17
N TYR A 62 -0.60 1.72 20.37
CA TYR A 62 -0.70 3.06 19.80
C TYR A 62 -2.02 3.70 20.22
N PRO A 63 -2.06 4.41 21.35
CA PRO A 63 -3.29 5.07 21.80
C PRO A 63 -3.69 6.22 20.84
N PRO A 64 -4.99 6.55 20.69
CA PRO A 64 -5.42 7.68 19.90
C PRO A 64 -4.79 9.00 20.37
N LYS A 65 -4.44 9.87 19.42
CA LYS A 65 -3.87 11.20 19.69
C LYS A 65 -4.74 12.25 19.00
N GLU A 66 -5.19 13.25 19.75
CA GLU A 66 -6.06 14.30 19.23
C GLU A 66 -5.42 15.02 18.02
N GLY A 67 -6.15 15.09 16.91
CA GLY A 67 -5.70 15.69 15.66
C GLY A 67 -4.77 14.84 14.80
N TYR A 68 -4.54 13.57 15.17
CA TYR A 68 -3.70 12.64 14.41
C TYR A 68 -4.43 11.33 14.12
N ASP A 69 -4.23 10.82 12.92
CA ASP A 69 -4.62 9.48 12.53
C ASP A 69 -3.51 8.49 12.87
N ILE A 70 -3.90 7.29 13.33
CA ILE A 70 -2.99 6.16 13.46
C ILE A 70 -2.91 5.49 12.09
N VAL A 71 -1.79 5.71 11.41
CA VAL A 71 -1.59 5.27 10.05
C VAL A 71 -0.74 4.01 10.05
N GLN A 72 -1.24 2.93 9.44
CA GLN A 72 -0.60 1.61 9.48
C GLN A 72 -0.33 1.03 8.08
N TRP A 73 0.79 0.31 7.95
CA TRP A 73 1.11 -0.51 6.78
C TRP A 73 1.72 -1.85 7.20
N PRO A 74 1.18 -3.00 6.73
CA PRO A 74 0.00 -3.11 5.87
C PRO A 74 -1.28 -2.58 6.54
N MET A 75 -2.21 -2.08 5.74
CA MET A 75 -3.46 -1.47 6.23
C MET A 75 -4.33 -2.50 6.96
N ALA A 76 -5.23 -2.07 7.86
CA ALA A 76 -6.10 -2.99 8.59
C ALA A 76 -7.07 -3.77 7.67
N ILE A 77 -7.42 -3.22 6.51
CA ILE A 77 -8.16 -3.93 5.47
C ILE A 77 -7.35 -5.01 4.74
N CYS A 78 -6.04 -5.13 5.00
CA CYS A 78 -5.16 -6.15 4.44
C CYS A 78 -5.01 -7.33 5.40
N LYS A 79 -4.99 -8.57 4.89
CA LYS A 79 -4.69 -9.78 5.69
C LYS A 79 -3.39 -9.68 6.46
N GLU A 80 -2.43 -8.94 5.91
CA GLU A 80 -1.08 -8.76 6.45
C GLU A 80 -0.99 -7.64 7.51
N GLY A 81 -2.08 -6.89 7.75
CA GLY A 81 -2.11 -5.81 8.75
C GLY A 81 -2.26 -6.30 10.19
N GLY A 82 -2.51 -5.37 11.12
CA GLY A 82 -2.63 -5.67 12.55
C GLY A 82 -1.27 -5.64 13.25
N SER A 83 -1.05 -6.54 14.21
CA SER A 83 0.05 -6.46 15.20
C SER A 83 1.48 -6.26 14.64
N ASN A 84 1.73 -6.62 13.38
CA ASN A 84 3.05 -6.48 12.72
C ASN A 84 3.14 -5.29 11.76
N ALA A 85 2.15 -4.41 11.74
CA ALA A 85 2.17 -3.24 10.88
C ALA A 85 3.20 -2.22 11.37
N TYR A 86 3.85 -1.56 10.42
CA TYR A 86 4.54 -0.30 10.66
C TYR A 86 3.51 0.79 10.91
N VAL A 87 3.67 1.56 11.98
CA VAL A 87 2.68 2.54 12.43
C VAL A 87 3.35 3.89 12.65
N GLU A 88 2.74 4.96 12.15
CA GLU A 88 3.08 6.35 12.51
C GLU A 88 1.80 7.15 12.75
N TYR A 89 1.93 8.27 13.47
CA TYR A 89 0.87 9.27 13.57
C TYR A 89 1.05 10.30 12.47
N ILE A 90 0.00 10.56 11.69
CA ILE A 90 -0.04 11.63 10.68
C ILE A 90 -1.14 12.62 11.08
N LEU A 91 -0.92 13.93 10.86
CA LEU A 91 -1.96 14.94 11.11
C LEU A 91 -3.22 14.61 10.30
N SER A 92 -4.36 14.48 10.97
CA SER A 92 -5.62 14.04 10.34
C SER A 92 -6.04 14.95 9.19
N SER A 93 -5.82 16.27 9.34
CA SER A 93 -6.14 17.26 8.30
C SER A 93 -5.35 17.09 7.00
N ILE A 94 -4.15 16.51 7.07
CA ILE A 94 -3.27 16.25 5.91
C ILE A 94 -3.51 14.84 5.35
N ASN A 95 -3.84 13.89 6.21
CA ASN A 95 -4.04 12.49 5.83
C ASN A 95 -5.40 12.22 5.16
N LYS A 96 -6.42 13.01 5.47
CA LYS A 96 -7.81 12.78 5.03
C LYS A 96 -7.95 12.48 3.54
N ASP A 97 -7.41 13.35 2.68
CA ASP A 97 -7.56 13.19 1.22
C ASP A 97 -6.86 11.94 0.68
N ALA A 98 -5.75 11.54 1.32
CA ALA A 98 -5.03 10.32 0.97
C ALA A 98 -5.80 9.06 1.38
N GLU A 99 -6.47 9.10 2.53
CA GLU A 99 -7.32 8.00 3.01
C GLU A 99 -8.56 7.86 2.13
N GLU A 100 -9.25 8.97 1.80
CA GLU A 100 -10.39 8.96 0.87
C GLU A 100 -9.99 8.43 -0.51
N TRP A 101 -8.79 8.77 -1.01
CA TRP A 101 -8.28 8.21 -2.25
C TRP A 101 -8.04 6.69 -2.15
N LEU A 102 -7.45 6.21 -1.05
CA LEU A 102 -7.20 4.78 -0.82
C LEU A 102 -8.52 4.00 -0.75
N GLU A 103 -9.51 4.49 -0.01
CA GLU A 103 -10.83 3.88 0.07
C GLU A 103 -11.47 3.77 -1.32
N ASN A 104 -11.47 4.87 -2.08
CA ASN A 104 -12.02 4.91 -3.44
C ASN A 104 -11.27 3.98 -4.40
N GLU A 105 -9.95 3.95 -4.37
CA GLU A 105 -9.15 3.08 -5.23
C GLU A 105 -9.36 1.60 -4.88
N LEU A 106 -9.35 1.26 -3.59
CA LEU A 106 -9.42 -0.13 -3.15
C LEU A 106 -10.84 -0.69 -3.24
N SER A 107 -11.87 0.15 -3.21
CA SER A 107 -13.27 -0.25 -3.45
C SER A 107 -13.49 -0.95 -4.80
N LYS A 108 -12.61 -0.71 -5.78
CA LYS A 108 -12.66 -1.30 -7.12
C LYS A 108 -12.31 -2.79 -7.14
N TYR A 109 -11.79 -3.32 -6.03
CA TYR A 109 -11.30 -4.69 -5.94
C TYR A 109 -12.07 -5.50 -4.88
N PRO A 110 -12.45 -6.75 -5.21
CA PRO A 110 -13.12 -7.62 -4.25
C PRO A 110 -12.16 -8.09 -3.15
N ASP A 111 -12.73 -8.48 -2.02
CA ASP A 111 -11.99 -9.17 -0.95
C ASP A 111 -11.32 -10.44 -1.48
N GLY A 112 -10.18 -10.80 -0.89
CA GLY A 112 -9.30 -11.88 -1.33
C GLY A 112 -8.31 -11.47 -2.42
N LYS A 113 -8.48 -10.31 -3.06
CA LYS A 113 -7.54 -9.83 -4.08
C LYS A 113 -6.22 -9.38 -3.46
N LYS A 114 -5.11 -9.91 -3.99
CA LYS A 114 -3.75 -9.43 -3.70
C LYS A 114 -3.39 -8.26 -4.62
N LEU A 115 -3.06 -7.11 -4.03
CA LEU A 115 -2.72 -5.86 -4.70
C LEU A 115 -1.30 -5.45 -4.33
N PHE A 116 -0.49 -5.07 -5.31
CA PHE A 116 0.89 -4.63 -5.11
C PHE A 116 0.99 -3.11 -5.21
N PHE A 117 1.50 -2.48 -4.17
CA PHE A 117 1.58 -1.03 -4.07
C PHE A 117 2.92 -0.52 -4.57
N ASN A 118 2.83 0.48 -5.43
CA ASN A 118 3.94 1.24 -5.96
C ASN A 118 3.65 2.72 -5.69
N LEU A 119 4.72 3.52 -5.56
CA LEU A 119 4.61 4.97 -5.36
C LEU A 119 4.88 5.68 -6.69
N GLY A 120 4.07 6.69 -6.99
CA GLY A 120 4.24 7.55 -8.15
C GLY A 120 3.30 7.21 -9.30
N ILE A 121 3.75 7.54 -10.51
CA ILE A 121 2.92 7.47 -11.72
C ILE A 121 2.97 6.04 -12.27
N PRO A 122 1.82 5.45 -12.68
CA PRO A 122 1.82 4.18 -13.38
C PRO A 122 2.71 4.25 -14.63
N PRO A 123 3.57 3.25 -14.89
CA PRO A 123 4.35 3.21 -16.12
C PRO A 123 3.38 3.17 -17.29
N LYS A 124 3.75 3.83 -18.39
CA LYS A 124 3.03 3.69 -19.65
C LYS A 124 3.10 2.21 -20.04
N LEU A 125 1.96 1.53 -20.02
CA LEU A 125 1.87 0.14 -20.45
C LEU A 125 2.14 0.11 -21.95
N ASN A 126 3.34 -0.30 -22.35
CA ASN A 126 3.54 -0.80 -23.69
C ASN A 126 3.05 -2.25 -23.66
N ASN A 127 2.01 -2.56 -24.45
CA ASN A 127 1.52 -3.92 -24.60
C ASN A 127 2.65 -4.80 -25.16
N ILE A 128 3.38 -5.50 -24.29
CA ILE A 128 4.23 -6.60 -24.71
C ILE A 128 3.30 -7.81 -24.77
N VAL A 129 2.78 -8.07 -25.98
CA VAL A 129 2.22 -9.38 -26.29
C VAL A 129 3.42 -10.32 -26.24
N GLU A 130 3.54 -11.10 -25.17
CA GLU A 130 4.45 -12.24 -25.15
C GLU A 130 4.04 -13.13 -26.32
N LYS A 131 4.87 -13.17 -27.37
CA LYS A 131 4.78 -14.25 -28.36
C LYS A 131 5.16 -15.51 -27.61
N GLU A 132 4.19 -16.39 -27.41
CA GLU A 132 4.47 -17.78 -27.09
C GLU A 132 5.36 -18.32 -28.21
N GLU A 133 6.61 -18.64 -27.88
CA GLU A 133 7.47 -19.40 -28.79
C GLU A 133 6.97 -20.85 -28.78
N GLU A 134 6.69 -21.33 -29.99
CA GLU A 134 6.11 -22.62 -30.38
C GLU A 134 7.04 -23.82 -30.09
#